data_AF-A0A3A0DLQ6-F1
#
_entry.id   AF-A0A3A0DLQ6-F1
#
_cell.length_a   1.000
_cell.length_b   1.000
_cell.length_c   1.000
_cell.angle_alpha   90.00
_cell.angle_beta   90.00
_cell.angle_gamma   90.00
#
_symmetry.space_group_name_H-M   'P 1'
#
loop_
_entity.id
_entity.type
_entity.pdbx_description
1 polymer ?
#
loop_
_entity_poly.entity_id
_entity_poly.type
_entity_poly.pdbx_seq_one_letter_code
_entity_poly.pdbx_strand_id
1 'polypeptide(L)'
;MLCTEVKDYLLDSLDNELPLTLQQEVEQHLRACNECRAELESYRTTAMLLQLRAVPEPPAEYWEQTWEKIRARSQARVLPMPAAAMLRSPAWSRILRSPWRPLLVAASLIVLAFVSIFVSARYNQSRQPEVWSERQLPPVRQFQVHPVNYPLSDDEHMPNEWRRQRELINISRGITGSMDPISKSALMVTLEGNQR
;
A
#
# COMPACT_ATOMS: atom_id res chain seq x y z
N MET A 1 -24.54 1.39 5.71
CA MET A 1 -23.33 2.16 5.32
C MET A 1 -23.70 3.30 4.39
N LEU A 2 -23.00 4.42 4.52
CA LEU A 2 -23.08 5.58 3.65
C LEU A 2 -22.15 5.43 2.44
N CYS A 3 -22.41 6.14 1.35
CA CYS A 3 -21.56 6.08 0.15
C CYS A 3 -20.10 6.49 0.45
N THR A 4 -19.90 7.49 1.31
CA THR A 4 -18.56 7.93 1.72
C THR A 4 -17.76 6.81 2.37
N GLU A 5 -18.38 6.07 3.29
CA GLU A 5 -17.74 4.94 3.97
C GLU A 5 -17.42 3.80 2.99
N VAL A 6 -18.35 3.49 2.09
CA VAL A 6 -18.16 2.41 1.12
C VAL A 6 -17.02 2.71 0.16
N LYS A 7 -16.89 3.96 -0.30
CA LYS A 7 -15.81 4.40 -1.18
C LYS A 7 -14.42 4.14 -0.58
N ASP A 8 -14.27 4.36 0.71
CA ASP A 8 -13.01 4.10 1.43
C ASP A 8 -12.64 2.61 1.44
N TYR A 9 -13.62 1.72 1.33
CA TYR A 9 -13.43 0.27 1.36
C TYR A 9 -13.40 -0.40 -0.03
N LEU A 10 -13.61 0.33 -1.13
CA LEU A 10 -13.76 -0.29 -2.46
C LEU A 10 -12.49 -0.99 -2.95
N LEU A 11 -11.30 -0.43 -2.67
CA LEU A 11 -10.02 -1.03 -3.06
C LEU A 11 -9.72 -2.27 -2.23
N ASP A 12 -9.82 -2.18 -0.90
CA ASP A 12 -9.63 -3.33 0.00
C ASP A 12 -10.63 -4.47 -0.30
N SER A 13 -11.86 -4.11 -0.71
CA SER A 13 -12.87 -5.08 -1.15
C SER A 13 -12.50 -5.75 -2.48
N LEU A 14 -11.87 -5.02 -3.40
CA LEU A 14 -11.37 -5.53 -4.67
C LEU A 14 -10.21 -6.52 -4.46
N ASP A 15 -9.32 -6.22 -3.51
CA ASP A 15 -8.15 -7.03 -3.17
C ASP A 15 -8.47 -8.16 -2.17
N ASN A 16 -9.73 -8.27 -1.73
CA ASN A 16 -10.23 -9.27 -0.79
C ASN A 16 -9.51 -9.24 0.58
N GLU A 17 -9.17 -8.03 1.03
CA GLU A 17 -8.50 -7.76 2.31
C GLU A 17 -9.46 -7.38 3.46
N LEU A 18 -10.75 -7.20 3.15
CA LEU A 18 -11.76 -6.86 4.15
C LEU A 18 -12.18 -8.07 5.00
N PRO A 19 -12.49 -7.85 6.30
CA PRO A 19 -13.18 -8.84 7.11
C PRO A 19 -14.53 -9.23 6.49
N LEU A 20 -14.93 -10.51 6.61
CA LEU A 20 -16.16 -11.05 6.00
C LEU A 20 -17.42 -10.24 6.31
N THR A 21 -17.58 -9.74 7.54
CA THR A 21 -18.74 -8.95 7.94
C THR A 21 -18.80 -7.62 7.18
N LEU A 22 -17.65 -6.95 7.03
CA LEU A 22 -17.56 -5.67 6.34
C LEU A 22 -17.71 -5.84 4.83
N GLN A 23 -17.15 -6.92 4.28
CA GLN A 23 -17.33 -7.31 2.88
C GLN A 23 -18.82 -7.47 2.53
N GLN A 24 -19.60 -8.12 3.41
CA GLN A 24 -21.05 -8.27 3.22
C GLN A 24 -21.81 -6.94 3.22
N GLU A 25 -21.44 -6.02 4.12
CA GLU A 25 -22.07 -4.69 4.18
C GLU A 25 -21.77 -3.85 2.93
N VAL A 26 -20.53 -3.89 2.45
CA VAL A 26 -20.09 -3.24 1.21
C VAL A 26 -20.85 -3.83 0.01
N GLU A 27 -20.92 -5.16 -0.10
CA GLU A 27 -21.68 -5.84 -1.16
C GLU A 27 -23.17 -5.49 -1.14
N GLN A 28 -23.77 -5.41 0.05
CA GLN A 28 -25.17 -5.01 0.19
C GLN A 28 -25.40 -3.59 -0.32
N HIS A 29 -24.49 -2.65 0.00
CA HIS A 29 -24.58 -1.29 -0.52
C HIS A 29 -24.41 -1.24 -2.04
N LEU A 30 -23.45 -1.98 -2.58
CA LEU A 30 -23.21 -2.05 -4.03
C LEU A 30 -24.42 -2.60 -4.81
N ARG A 31 -25.24 -3.47 -4.22
CA ARG A 31 -26.48 -3.93 -4.86
C ARG A 31 -27.52 -2.80 -5.02
N ALA A 32 -27.52 -1.82 -4.12
CA ALA A 32 -28.50 -0.74 -4.08
C ALA A 32 -28.01 0.57 -4.70
N CYS A 33 -26.69 0.81 -4.77
CA CYS A 33 -26.10 2.08 -5.18
C CYS A 33 -25.42 1.98 -6.55
N ASN A 34 -25.90 2.74 -7.54
CA ASN A 34 -25.31 2.80 -8.87
C ASN A 34 -23.96 3.53 -8.89
N GLU A 35 -23.82 4.59 -8.09
CA GLU A 35 -22.61 5.42 -8.08
C GLU A 35 -21.40 4.64 -7.56
N CYS A 36 -21.55 3.96 -6.42
CA CYS A 36 -20.47 3.16 -5.85
C CYS A 36 -20.11 1.95 -6.75
N ARG A 37 -21.09 1.40 -7.50
CA ARG A 37 -20.80 0.38 -8.52
C ARG A 37 -19.98 0.92 -9.68
N ALA A 38 -20.33 2.09 -10.20
CA ALA A 38 -19.59 2.73 -11.28
C ALA A 38 -18.14 3.02 -10.86
N GLU A 39 -17.94 3.45 -9.61
CA GLU A 39 -16.61 3.70 -9.05
C GLU A 39 -15.79 2.42 -8.91
N LEU A 40 -16.37 1.35 -8.36
CA LEU A 40 -15.71 0.04 -8.28
C LEU A 40 -15.31 -0.49 -9.67
N GLU A 41 -16.16 -0.29 -10.68
CA GLU A 41 -15.87 -0.70 -12.05
C GLU A 41 -14.73 0.12 -12.68
N SER A 42 -14.58 1.39 -12.30
CA SER A 42 -13.44 2.21 -12.70
C SER A 42 -12.12 1.69 -12.14
N TYR A 43 -12.11 1.20 -10.89
CA TYR A 43 -10.95 0.57 -10.28
C TYR A 43 -10.60 -0.75 -10.98
N ARG A 44 -11.59 -1.59 -11.28
CA ARG A 44 -11.39 -2.84 -12.05
C ARG A 44 -10.80 -2.57 -13.43
N THR A 45 -11.33 -1.57 -14.13
CA THR A 45 -10.82 -1.18 -15.46
C THR A 45 -9.37 -0.73 -15.36
N THR A 46 -9.03 0.07 -14.34
CA THR A 46 -7.66 0.53 -14.11
C THR A 46 -6.73 -0.65 -13.81
N ALA A 47 -7.14 -1.57 -12.94
CA ALA A 47 -6.38 -2.77 -12.61
C ALA A 47 -6.14 -3.65 -13.85
N MET A 48 -7.17 -3.84 -14.68
CA MET A 48 -7.04 -4.58 -15.94
C MET A 48 -6.04 -3.90 -16.89
N LEU A 49 -6.08 -2.57 -17.01
CA LEU A 49 -5.15 -1.82 -17.85
C LEU A 49 -3.70 -1.97 -17.38
N LEU A 50 -3.47 -2.04 -16.06
CA LEU A 50 -2.15 -2.28 -15.49
C LEU A 50 -1.68 -3.73 -15.71
N GLN A 51 -2.60 -4.70 -15.65
CA GLN A 51 -2.32 -6.12 -15.89
C GLN A 51 -2.06 -6.47 -17.37
N LEU A 52 -2.45 -5.62 -18.33
CA LEU A 52 -2.15 -5.81 -19.76
C LEU A 52 -0.65 -5.96 -20.04
N ARG A 53 0.21 -5.56 -19.10
CA ARG A 53 1.64 -5.81 -19.17
C ARG A 53 1.94 -7.10 -18.41
N ALA A 54 1.96 -8.23 -19.11
CA ALA A 54 2.46 -9.47 -18.55
C ALA A 54 3.89 -9.26 -18.04
N VAL A 55 4.06 -9.24 -16.72
CA VAL A 55 5.38 -9.27 -16.10
C VAL A 55 5.83 -10.73 -16.12
N PRO A 56 6.91 -11.08 -16.83
CA PRO A 56 7.39 -12.45 -16.84
C PRO A 56 7.80 -12.84 -15.42
N GLU A 57 7.36 -14.02 -14.98
CA GLU A 57 7.82 -14.59 -13.70
C GLU A 57 9.34 -14.77 -13.80
N PRO A 58 10.12 -14.18 -12.88
CA PRO A 58 11.56 -14.33 -12.89
C PRO A 58 11.96 -15.80 -12.65
N PRO A 59 13.11 -16.24 -13.18
CA PRO A 59 13.59 -17.61 -12.97
C PRO A 59 13.87 -17.88 -11.50
N ALA A 60 13.73 -19.12 -11.04
CA ALA A 60 13.92 -19.50 -9.63
C ALA A 60 15.28 -19.04 -9.05
N GLU A 61 16.34 -19.06 -9.86
CA GLU A 61 17.67 -18.60 -9.49
C GLU A 61 17.70 -17.12 -9.05
N TYR A 62 16.87 -16.27 -9.67
CA TYR A 62 16.76 -14.86 -9.29
C TYR A 62 16.29 -14.70 -7.84
N TRP A 63 15.36 -15.56 -7.40
CA TRP A 63 14.87 -15.53 -6.03
C TRP A 63 15.90 -16.02 -5.03
N GLU A 64 16.66 -17.05 -5.36
CA GLU A 64 17.76 -17.54 -4.50
C GLU A 64 18.82 -16.46 -4.28
N GLN A 65 19.30 -15.82 -5.35
CA GLN A 65 20.29 -14.73 -5.27
C GLN A 65 19.76 -13.53 -4.49
N THR A 66 18.48 -13.19 -4.66
CA THR A 66 17.83 -12.10 -3.92
C THR A 66 17.77 -12.41 -2.43
N TRP A 67 17.41 -13.64 -2.07
CA TRP A 67 17.38 -14.09 -0.69
C TRP A 67 18.74 -14.11 -0.01
N GLU A 68 19.80 -14.50 -0.71
CA GLU A 68 21.16 -14.41 -0.19
C GLU A 68 21.55 -12.97 0.14
N LYS A 69 21.27 -12.02 -0.76
CA LYS A 69 21.57 -10.60 -0.53
C LYS A 69 20.82 -10.04 0.68
N ILE A 70 19.56 -10.44 0.86
CA ILE A 70 18.74 -9.99 2.01
C ILE A 70 19.27 -10.60 3.31
N ARG A 71 19.61 -11.90 3.34
CA ARG A 71 20.21 -12.55 4.51
C ARG A 71 21.56 -11.94 4.89
N ALA A 72 22.42 -11.67 3.91
CA ALA A 72 23.72 -11.05 4.15
C ALA A 72 23.58 -9.66 4.80
N ARG A 73 22.61 -8.86 4.34
CA ARG A 73 22.33 -7.54 4.93
C ARG A 73 21.68 -7.61 6.30
N SER A 74 20.80 -8.58 6.56
CA SER A 74 20.14 -8.70 7.86
C SER A 74 21.10 -9.18 8.95
N GLN A 75 21.97 -10.15 8.64
CA GLN A 75 22.98 -10.65 9.56
C GLN A 75 24.05 -9.61 9.88
N ALA A 76 24.46 -8.79 8.89
CA ALA A 76 25.42 -7.70 9.11
C ALA A 76 24.93 -6.61 10.08
N ARG A 77 23.63 -6.53 10.38
CA ARG A 77 23.05 -5.57 11.35
C ARG A 77 22.78 -6.15 12.73
N VAL A 78 22.96 -7.46 12.93
CA VAL A 78 22.93 -8.03 14.28
C VAL A 78 24.26 -7.69 14.93
N LEU A 79 24.35 -6.49 15.50
CA LEU A 79 25.46 -6.14 16.39
C LEU A 79 25.54 -7.25 17.46
N PRO A 80 26.73 -7.82 17.72
CA PRO A 80 26.87 -8.76 18.82
C PRO A 80 26.43 -8.03 20.09
N MET A 81 25.33 -8.47 20.70
CA MET A 81 24.90 -7.90 21.98
C MET A 81 26.05 -8.11 22.98
N PRO A 82 26.66 -7.05 23.53
CA PRO A 82 27.81 -7.17 24.43
C PRO A 82 27.45 -7.82 25.78
N ALA A 83 26.16 -8.08 26.02
CA ALA A 83 25.64 -8.65 27.26
C ALA A 83 26.32 -9.96 27.64
N ALA A 84 26.54 -10.88 26.70
CA ALA A 84 27.11 -12.20 27.01
C ALA A 84 28.59 -12.14 27.44
N ALA A 85 29.36 -11.14 26.96
CA ALA A 85 30.75 -10.95 27.34
C ALA A 85 30.90 -10.26 28.70
N MET A 86 29.94 -9.39 29.07
CA MET A 86 30.00 -8.61 30.31
C MET A 86 29.77 -9.47 31.57
N LEU A 87 28.91 -10.50 31.48
CA LEU A 87 28.58 -11.40 32.59
C LEU A 87 29.71 -12.40 32.97
N ARG A 88 30.75 -12.55 32.14
CA ARG A 88 31.88 -13.47 32.41
C ARG A 88 33.03 -12.83 33.19
N SER A 89 32.96 -11.55 33.52
CA SER A 89 34.04 -10.89 34.26
C SER A 89 33.94 -11.14 35.78
N PRO A 90 35.04 -11.49 36.46
CA PRO A 90 35.05 -11.76 37.91
C PRO A 90 34.69 -10.51 38.74
N ALA A 91 34.78 -9.32 38.15
CA ALA A 91 34.32 -8.07 38.78
C ALA A 91 32.80 -8.07 39.05
N TRP A 92 31.99 -8.62 38.13
CA TRP A 92 30.54 -8.69 38.30
C TRP A 92 30.14 -9.66 39.42
N SER A 93 30.88 -10.75 39.62
CA SER A 93 30.63 -11.69 40.74
C SER A 93 30.88 -11.11 42.14
N ARG A 94 31.67 -10.02 42.25
CA ARG A 94 31.91 -9.27 43.51
C ARG A 94 30.89 -8.15 43.76
N ILE A 95 30.24 -7.65 42.70
CA ILE A 95 29.11 -6.72 42.77
C ILE A 95 27.82 -7.47 43.09
N LEU A 96 27.62 -8.64 42.45
CA LEU A 96 26.85 -9.71 43.06
C LEU A 96 27.56 -10.09 44.39
N ARG A 97 27.07 -10.84 45.37
CA ARG A 97 27.72 -11.01 46.71
C ARG A 97 28.04 -9.76 47.59
N SER A 98 28.08 -8.52 47.10
CA SER A 98 28.26 -7.31 47.94
C SER A 98 27.04 -7.07 48.87
N PRO A 99 27.23 -6.64 50.13
CA PRO A 99 26.11 -6.35 51.04
C PRO A 99 25.27 -5.13 50.62
N TRP A 100 25.76 -4.34 49.64
CA TRP A 100 25.10 -3.15 49.11
C TRP A 100 24.17 -3.48 47.93
N ARG A 101 24.03 -4.75 47.56
CA ARG A 101 23.13 -5.22 46.49
C ARG A 101 21.68 -4.75 46.62
N PRO A 102 21.01 -4.83 47.77
CA PRO A 102 19.61 -4.37 47.86
C PRO A 102 19.50 -2.86 47.59
N LEU A 103 20.49 -2.06 47.99
CA LEU A 103 20.58 -0.63 47.71
C LEU A 103 20.76 -0.35 46.21
N LEU A 104 21.64 -1.09 45.53
CA LEU A 104 21.87 -0.94 44.09
C LEU A 104 20.66 -1.37 43.25
N VAL A 105 19.98 -2.45 43.64
CA VAL A 105 18.75 -2.90 42.97
C VAL A 105 17.64 -1.87 43.15
N ALA A 106 17.42 -1.38 44.38
CA ALA A 106 16.44 -0.34 44.63
C ALA A 106 16.72 0.95 43.82
N ALA A 107 17.97 1.40 43.78
CA ALA A 107 18.37 2.56 42.98
C ALA A 107 18.11 2.35 41.47
N SER A 108 18.41 1.16 40.94
CA SER A 108 18.16 0.85 39.52
C SER A 108 16.67 0.82 39.17
N LEU A 109 15.82 0.30 40.06
CA LEU A 109 14.36 0.31 39.86
C LEU A 109 13.80 1.73 39.92
N ILE A 110 14.32 2.58 40.81
CA ILE A 110 13.95 4.00 40.88
C ILE A 110 14.34 4.71 39.58
N VAL A 111 15.54 4.49 39.06
CA VAL A 111 15.99 5.09 37.79
C VAL A 111 15.14 4.60 36.62
N LEU A 112 14.86 3.30 36.53
CA LEU A 112 13.99 2.76 35.48
C LEU A 112 12.57 3.30 35.57
N ALA A 113 12.01 3.43 36.78
CA ALA A 113 10.71 4.05 36.99
C ALA A 113 10.73 5.53 36.58
N PHE A 114 11.77 6.29 36.95
CA PHE A 114 11.93 7.68 36.54
C PHE A 114 12.06 7.84 35.02
N VAL A 115 12.88 7.01 34.38
CA VAL A 115 13.04 7.02 32.91
C VAL A 115 11.72 6.61 32.24
N SER A 116 11.04 5.59 32.75
CA SER A 116 9.74 5.17 32.22
C SER A 116 8.68 6.27 32.36
N ILE A 117 8.61 6.93 33.52
CA ILE A 117 7.69 8.06 33.76
C ILE A 117 8.05 9.24 32.86
N PHE A 118 9.34 9.57 32.74
CA PHE A 118 9.82 10.67 31.90
C PHE A 118 9.55 10.42 30.42
N VAL A 119 9.85 9.22 29.93
CA VAL A 119 9.56 8.80 28.56
C VAL A 119 8.06 8.77 28.33
N SER A 120 7.26 8.25 29.26
CA SER A 120 5.80 8.20 29.13
C SER A 120 5.17 9.60 29.14
N ALA A 121 5.69 10.52 29.97
CA ALA A 121 5.27 11.92 29.97
C ALA A 121 5.62 12.63 28.64
N ARG A 122 6.84 12.41 28.12
CA ARG A 122 7.24 12.93 26.80
C ARG A 122 6.43 12.31 25.66
N TYR A 123 6.17 11.01 25.72
CA TYR A 123 5.42 10.27 24.73
C TYR A 123 3.95 10.69 24.69
N ASN A 124 3.33 10.89 25.86
CA ASN A 124 1.99 11.42 25.97
C ASN A 124 1.89 12.85 25.41
N GLN A 125 2.91 13.69 25.64
CA GLN A 125 2.95 15.04 25.10
C GLN A 125 3.10 15.07 23.57
N SER A 126 3.87 14.15 22.97
CA SER A 126 3.93 14.00 21.51
C SER A 126 2.67 13.40 20.88
N ARG A 127 1.79 12.79 21.69
CA ARG A 127 0.52 12.19 21.24
C ARG A 127 -0.68 13.10 21.43
N GLN A 128 -0.52 14.34 21.88
CA GLN A 128 -1.59 15.31 21.62
C GLN A 128 -1.73 15.35 20.09
N PRO A 129 -2.87 14.90 19.52
CA PRO A 129 -3.08 15.07 18.11
C PRO A 129 -2.88 16.55 17.85
N GLU A 130 -2.06 16.91 16.88
CA GLU A 130 -2.10 18.27 16.34
C GLU A 130 -3.54 18.46 15.86
N VAL A 131 -4.38 18.99 16.75
CA VAL A 131 -5.64 19.60 16.41
C VAL A 131 -5.17 20.79 15.58
N TRP A 132 -5.13 20.60 14.27
CA TRP A 132 -4.85 21.65 13.30
C TRP A 132 -5.80 22.79 13.65
N SER A 133 -5.32 23.78 14.41
CA SER A 133 -6.12 24.95 14.72
C SER A 133 -6.29 25.64 13.37
N GLU A 134 -7.52 25.70 12.91
CA GLU A 134 -7.93 26.22 11.60
C GLU A 134 -7.40 27.64 11.31
N ARG A 135 -6.86 28.32 12.33
CA ARG A 135 -6.22 29.64 12.25
C ARG A 135 -4.81 29.67 11.64
N GLN A 136 -4.12 28.54 11.47
CA GLN A 136 -2.72 28.52 11.02
C GLN A 136 -2.51 28.05 9.59
N LEU A 137 -3.56 27.70 8.86
CA LEU A 137 -3.42 27.45 7.42
C LEU A 137 -3.04 28.79 6.75
N PRO A 138 -1.90 28.87 6.04
CA PRO A 138 -1.69 30.00 5.13
C PRO A 138 -2.92 30.08 4.21
N PRO A 139 -3.40 31.27 3.83
CA PRO A 139 -4.53 31.37 2.93
C PRO A 139 -4.22 30.49 1.73
N VAL A 140 -5.05 29.46 1.51
CA VAL A 140 -4.93 28.56 0.37
C VAL A 140 -4.87 29.49 -0.83
N ARG A 141 -3.68 29.63 -1.44
CA ARG A 141 -3.59 30.30 -2.74
C ARG A 141 -4.53 29.48 -3.60
N GLN A 142 -5.64 30.09 -4.00
CA GLN A 142 -6.51 29.49 -4.99
C GLN A 142 -5.60 29.09 -6.13
N PHE A 143 -5.42 27.78 -6.28
CA PHE A 143 -4.65 27.24 -7.37
C PHE A 143 -5.46 27.64 -8.60
N GLN A 144 -5.03 28.69 -9.30
CA GLN A 144 -5.61 29.02 -10.58
C GLN A 144 -5.26 27.84 -11.48
N VAL A 145 -6.22 26.94 -11.63
CA VAL A 145 -6.18 25.89 -12.63
C VAL A 145 -6.21 26.62 -13.96
N HIS A 146 -5.04 26.97 -14.48
CA HIS A 146 -4.94 27.30 -15.89
C HIS A 146 -5.38 26.04 -16.63
N PRO A 147 -6.42 26.11 -17.48
CA PRO A 147 -6.72 25.00 -18.36
C PRO A 147 -5.50 24.83 -19.25
N VAL A 148 -4.65 23.86 -18.90
CA VAL A 148 -3.62 23.39 -19.81
C VAL A 148 -4.42 22.65 -20.88
N ASN A 149 -4.79 23.40 -21.91
CA ASN A 149 -5.29 22.85 -23.15
C ASN A 149 -4.08 22.15 -23.75
N TYR A 150 -3.85 20.89 -23.37
CA TYR A 150 -2.96 20.03 -24.12
C TYR A 150 -3.54 20.04 -25.54
N PRO A 151 -2.85 20.59 -26.55
CA PRO A 151 -3.21 20.24 -27.90
C PRO A 151 -3.09 18.73 -27.92
N LEU A 152 -4.23 18.04 -28.10
CA LEU A 152 -4.24 16.66 -28.54
C LEU A 152 -3.29 16.66 -29.71
N SER A 153 -2.10 16.10 -29.49
CA SER A 153 -0.96 16.17 -30.41
C SER A 153 -1.46 15.98 -31.82
N ASP A 154 -1.22 16.96 -32.69
CA ASP A 154 -1.45 16.82 -34.12
C ASP A 154 -0.91 15.45 -34.54
N ASP A 155 -1.77 14.64 -35.16
CA ASP A 155 -1.53 13.22 -35.49
C ASP A 155 -0.25 13.00 -36.34
N GLU A 156 0.40 14.07 -36.80
CA GLU A 156 1.62 14.07 -37.58
C GLU A 156 2.86 13.55 -36.84
N HIS A 157 2.97 13.71 -35.51
CA HIS A 157 4.19 13.32 -34.78
C HIS A 157 4.11 11.99 -34.01
N MET A 158 3.06 11.18 -34.21
CA MET A 158 2.95 9.88 -33.57
C MET A 158 3.88 8.86 -34.26
N PRO A 159 4.79 8.18 -33.52
CA PRO A 159 5.64 7.14 -34.09
C PRO A 159 4.78 6.03 -34.70
N ASN A 160 5.21 5.50 -35.84
CA ASN A 160 4.49 4.53 -36.67
C ASN A 160 4.01 3.28 -35.90
N GLU A 161 4.72 2.85 -34.85
CA GLU A 161 4.34 1.75 -33.96
C GLU A 161 3.05 2.02 -33.16
N TRP A 162 2.81 3.27 -32.76
CA TRP A 162 1.61 3.68 -32.03
C TRP A 162 0.41 3.90 -32.95
N ARG A 163 0.66 4.19 -34.23
CA ARG A 163 -0.40 4.38 -35.24
C ARG A 163 -1.20 3.10 -35.47
N ARG A 164 -0.53 1.94 -35.51
CA ARG A 164 -1.16 0.62 -35.65
C ARG A 164 -2.06 0.24 -34.46
N GLN A 165 -1.65 0.57 -33.24
CA GLN A 165 -2.45 0.25 -32.05
C GLN A 165 -3.75 1.08 -31.98
N ARG A 166 -3.70 2.34 -32.42
CA ARG A 166 -4.88 3.22 -32.42
C ARG A 166 -5.91 2.85 -33.49
N GLU A 167 -5.48 2.37 -34.65
CA GLU A 167 -6.37 1.78 -35.66
C GLU A 167 -7.12 0.56 -35.11
N LEU A 168 -6.42 -0.34 -34.40
CA LEU A 168 -7.06 -1.50 -33.78
C LEU A 168 -8.11 -1.11 -32.73
N ILE A 169 -7.85 -0.05 -31.96
CA ILE A 169 -8.80 0.48 -30.97
C ILE A 169 -10.01 1.12 -31.67
N ASN A 170 -9.81 1.90 -32.72
CA ASN A 170 -10.90 2.58 -33.44
C ASN A 170 -11.74 1.64 -34.32
N ILE A 171 -11.13 0.65 -34.97
CA ILE A 171 -11.85 -0.41 -35.70
C ILE A 171 -12.76 -1.17 -34.73
N SER A 172 -12.29 -1.40 -33.49
CA SER A 172 -13.12 -2.03 -32.46
C SER A 172 -14.26 -1.15 -31.93
N ARG A 173 -14.21 0.17 -32.14
CA ARG A 173 -15.30 1.11 -31.81
C ARG A 173 -16.28 1.31 -32.97
N GLY A 174 -15.82 1.19 -34.22
CA GLY A 174 -16.65 1.40 -35.41
C GLY A 174 -17.53 0.20 -35.80
N ILE A 175 -17.11 -1.03 -35.48
CA ILE A 175 -17.83 -2.25 -35.86
C ILE A 175 -18.93 -2.62 -34.84
N THR A 176 -18.81 -2.17 -33.59
CA THR A 176 -19.77 -2.49 -32.53
C THR A 176 -20.21 -1.21 -31.85
N GLY A 177 -21.31 -0.62 -32.33
CA GLY A 177 -21.99 0.42 -31.58
C GLY A 177 -22.26 -0.07 -30.15
N SER A 178 -21.84 0.73 -29.16
CA SER A 178 -22.25 0.63 -27.75
C SER A 178 -22.44 -0.81 -27.23
N MET A 179 -21.39 -1.64 -27.25
CA MET A 179 -21.39 -2.93 -26.56
C MET A 179 -20.35 -2.95 -25.45
N ASP A 180 -20.80 -3.39 -24.28
CA ASP A 180 -20.03 -3.47 -23.06
C ASP A 180 -18.90 -4.51 -23.19
N PRO A 181 -17.74 -4.31 -22.55
CA PRO A 181 -16.56 -5.17 -22.72
C PRO A 181 -16.78 -6.64 -22.31
N ILE A 182 -17.77 -6.91 -21.45
CA ILE A 182 -18.15 -8.26 -21.01
C ILE A 182 -18.81 -9.07 -22.14
N SER A 183 -19.60 -8.41 -23.00
CA SER A 183 -20.20 -9.07 -24.17
C SER A 183 -19.15 -9.44 -25.23
N LYS A 184 -18.02 -8.73 -25.24
CA LYS A 184 -16.93 -8.90 -26.20
C LYS A 184 -16.08 -10.14 -25.90
N SER A 185 -15.81 -10.44 -24.63
CA SER A 185 -15.09 -11.65 -24.24
C SER A 185 -15.93 -12.92 -24.45
N ALA A 186 -17.25 -12.85 -24.24
CA ALA A 186 -18.15 -13.96 -24.50
C ALA A 186 -18.26 -14.35 -26.00
N LEU A 187 -18.15 -13.36 -26.90
CA LEU A 187 -18.22 -13.58 -28.36
C LEU A 187 -16.90 -14.10 -28.95
N MET A 188 -15.75 -13.67 -28.40
CA MET A 188 -14.44 -14.19 -28.83
C MET A 188 -14.27 -15.67 -28.46
N VAL A 189 -14.69 -16.06 -27.24
CA VAL A 189 -14.60 -17.45 -26.76
C VAL A 189 -15.50 -18.40 -27.56
N THR A 190 -16.64 -17.92 -28.08
CA THR A 190 -17.55 -18.76 -28.88
C THR A 190 -17.11 -18.93 -30.33
N LEU A 191 -16.34 -18.00 -30.90
CA LEU A 191 -15.81 -18.12 -32.27
C LEU A 191 -14.59 -19.06 -32.36
N GLU A 192 -13.77 -19.16 -31.30
CA GLU A 192 -12.67 -20.14 -31.23
C GLU A 192 -13.15 -21.57 -30.93
N GLY A 193 -14.34 -21.74 -30.37
CA GLY A 193 -14.93 -23.06 -30.10
C GLY A 193 -15.53 -23.78 -31.31
N ASN A 194 -15.72 -23.09 -32.44
CA ASN A 194 -16.38 -23.64 -33.64
C ASN A 194 -15.40 -23.94 -34.80
N GLN A 195 -14.09 -23.97 -34.53
CA GLN A 195 -13.04 -24.35 -35.50
C GLN A 195 -12.24 -25.59 -35.08
N ARG A 196 -12.84 -26.50 -34.32
CA ARG A 196 -12.31 -27.86 -34.12
C ARG A 196 -13.34 -28.91 -34.49
#